data_AF-A0AAU0Q1B6-F1
#
_entry.id   AF-A0AAU0Q1B6-F1
#
_cell.length_a   1.000
_cell.length_b   1.000
_cell.length_c   1.000
_cell.angle_alpha   90.00
_cell.angle_beta   90.00
_cell.angle_gamma   90.00
#
_symmetry.space_group_name_H-M   'P 1'
#
loop_
_entity.id
_entity.type
_entity.pdbx_description
1 polymer ?
#
loop_
_entity_poly.entity_id
_entity_poly.type
_entity_poly.pdbx_seq_one_letter_code
_entity_poly.pdbx_strand_id
1 'polypeptide(L)'
;MGLLKRARQKRRDRKLAEKIAKRQAKSRAKDEKKLNAKKEKYLNKTAKKVMKQDAKDRKDQRKHEKDLAQAAVQQIRERSFSPAKAAKWAGALRVAAPVVIPLIYRAVNGIEGRSVANKAKKLGLSAQDLSRFRGDGAPLKARVENVRVQAKDAPSGFARDVNKRLDLLLNNIESAEKMPKQQRNRALSKASAELDAMQSEIHHKIAH
;
A
#
# COMPACT_ATOMS: atom_id res chain seq x y z
N MET A 1 74.02 22.88 85.88
CA MET A 1 73.88 21.61 85.11
C MET A 1 74.48 21.78 83.72
N GLY A 2 75.53 21.02 83.37
CA GLY A 2 76.43 21.33 82.24
C GLY A 2 75.87 21.15 80.81
N LEU A 3 76.29 22.03 79.90
CA LEU A 3 75.93 22.11 78.48
C LEU A 3 76.15 20.80 77.70
N LEU A 4 77.20 20.05 78.04
CA LEU A 4 77.51 18.76 77.41
C LEU A 4 76.43 17.69 77.66
N LYS A 5 75.79 17.70 78.84
CA LYS A 5 74.71 16.77 79.19
C LYS A 5 73.46 17.05 78.33
N ARG A 6 73.12 18.34 78.14
CA ARG A 6 72.01 18.78 77.26
C ARG A 6 72.26 18.43 75.79
N ALA A 7 73.47 18.61 75.30
CA ALA A 7 73.84 18.24 73.92
C ALA A 7 73.73 16.72 73.68
N ARG A 8 74.15 15.89 74.65
CA ARG A 8 73.99 14.43 74.60
C ARG A 8 72.51 14.02 74.61
N GLN A 9 71.68 14.67 75.43
CA GLN A 9 70.24 14.40 75.50
C GLN A 9 69.53 14.75 74.18
N LYS A 10 69.77 15.94 73.62
CA LYS A 10 69.22 16.35 72.31
C LYS A 10 69.59 15.39 71.17
N ARG A 11 70.81 14.83 71.18
CA ARG A 11 71.24 13.80 70.22
C ARG A 11 70.48 12.48 70.40
N ARG A 12 70.20 12.07 71.63
CA ARG A 12 69.37 10.88 71.92
C ARG A 12 67.94 11.09 71.45
N ASP A 13 67.34 12.24 71.75
CA ASP A 13 65.96 12.56 71.34
C ASP A 13 65.82 12.62 69.82
N ARG A 14 66.80 13.22 69.11
CA ARG A 14 66.84 13.18 67.63
C ARG A 14 66.93 11.77 67.07
N LYS A 15 67.79 10.91 67.63
CA LYS A 15 67.91 9.51 67.21
C LYS A 15 66.63 8.71 67.48
N LEU A 16 65.95 8.99 68.59
CA LEU A 16 64.67 8.36 68.92
C LEU A 16 63.57 8.83 67.95
N ALA A 17 63.48 10.14 67.71
CA ALA A 17 62.55 10.71 66.73
C ALA A 17 62.79 10.15 65.33
N GLU A 18 64.05 10.02 64.89
CA GLU A 18 64.40 9.42 63.60
C GLU A 18 64.02 7.93 63.54
N LYS A 19 64.24 7.16 64.62
CA LYS A 19 63.80 5.76 64.70
C LYS A 19 62.28 5.62 64.65
N ILE A 20 61.55 6.50 65.33
CA ILE A 20 60.07 6.53 65.32
C ILE A 20 59.59 6.88 63.91
N ALA A 21 60.14 7.93 63.29
CA ALA A 21 59.82 8.33 61.92
C ALA A 21 60.11 7.20 60.91
N LYS A 22 61.25 6.51 61.02
CA LYS A 22 61.58 5.35 60.17
C LYS A 22 60.62 4.19 60.39
N ARG A 23 60.19 3.91 61.63
CA ARG A 23 59.19 2.86 61.91
C ARG A 23 57.82 3.22 61.34
N GLN A 24 57.38 4.48 61.51
CA GLN A 24 56.12 4.97 60.94
C GLN A 24 56.15 4.98 59.41
N ALA A 25 57.26 5.39 58.79
CA ALA A 25 57.41 5.32 57.34
C ALA A 25 57.35 3.87 56.83
N LYS A 26 58.00 2.93 57.53
CA LYS A 26 57.94 1.50 57.20
C LYS A 26 56.54 0.90 57.39
N SER A 27 55.81 1.29 58.43
CA SER A 27 54.42 0.82 58.61
C SER A 27 53.50 1.40 57.53
N ARG A 28 53.58 2.71 57.28
CA ARG A 28 52.82 3.36 56.20
C ARG A 28 53.10 2.74 54.84
N ALA A 29 54.37 2.51 54.49
CA ALA A 29 54.72 1.85 53.23
C ALA A 29 54.17 0.41 53.15
N LYS A 30 54.10 -0.33 54.27
CA LYS A 30 53.48 -1.67 54.29
C LYS A 30 51.97 -1.59 54.13
N ASP A 31 51.32 -0.63 54.77
CA ASP A 31 49.87 -0.46 54.70
C ASP A 31 49.43 0.06 53.34
N GLU A 32 50.18 0.99 52.75
CA GLU A 32 50.00 1.46 51.37
C GLU A 32 50.18 0.33 50.36
N LYS A 33 51.22 -0.50 50.50
CA LYS A 33 51.38 -1.69 49.64
C LYS A 33 50.19 -2.64 49.73
N LYS A 34 49.69 -2.92 50.95
CA LYS A 34 48.51 -3.78 51.14
C LYS A 34 47.25 -3.13 50.55
N LEU A 35 47.07 -1.83 50.73
CA LEU A 35 45.95 -1.08 50.18
C LEU A 35 45.98 -1.09 48.66
N ASN A 36 47.14 -0.80 48.06
CA ASN A 36 47.32 -0.81 46.62
C ASN A 36 47.08 -2.21 46.03
N ALA A 37 47.62 -3.26 46.65
CA ALA A 37 47.34 -4.63 46.22
C ALA A 37 45.83 -4.99 46.30
N LYS A 38 45.10 -4.49 47.31
CA LYS A 38 43.64 -4.67 47.39
C LYS A 38 42.91 -3.88 46.30
N LYS A 39 43.32 -2.62 46.05
CA LYS A 39 42.78 -1.76 44.99
C LYS A 39 42.99 -2.40 43.61
N GLU A 40 44.20 -2.83 43.29
CA GLU A 40 44.52 -3.51 42.03
C GLU A 40 43.72 -4.79 41.85
N LYS A 41 43.58 -5.61 42.91
CA LYS A 41 42.73 -6.81 42.86
C LYS A 41 41.27 -6.47 42.58
N TYR A 42 40.75 -5.40 43.18
CA TYR A 42 39.38 -4.95 42.95
C TYR A 42 39.22 -4.41 41.52
N LEU A 43 40.13 -3.55 41.07
CA LEU A 43 40.17 -3.01 39.71
C LEU A 43 40.27 -4.11 38.64
N ASN A 44 41.11 -5.12 38.86
CA ASN A 44 41.22 -6.25 37.93
C ASN A 44 39.94 -7.09 37.91
N LYS A 45 39.26 -7.26 39.05
CA LYS A 45 37.96 -7.95 39.10
C LYS A 45 36.87 -7.17 38.39
N THR A 46 36.80 -5.84 38.57
CA THR A 46 35.80 -5.00 37.89
C THR A 46 36.11 -4.91 36.40
N ALA A 47 37.35 -4.66 36.00
CA ALA A 47 37.77 -4.67 34.60
C ALA A 47 37.43 -6.00 33.91
N LYS A 48 37.68 -7.15 34.56
CA LYS A 48 37.31 -8.45 34.02
C LYS A 48 35.80 -8.64 33.87
N LYS A 49 34.98 -8.08 34.77
CA LYS A 49 33.51 -8.12 34.65
C LYS A 49 33.03 -7.25 33.49
N VAL A 50 33.55 -6.02 33.39
CA VAL A 50 33.24 -5.09 32.29
C VAL A 50 33.62 -5.73 30.95
N MET A 51 34.85 -6.23 30.80
CA MET A 51 35.29 -6.90 29.57
C MET A 51 34.42 -8.11 29.19
N LYS A 52 33.92 -8.86 30.17
CA LYS A 52 33.00 -9.98 29.95
C LYS A 52 31.61 -9.50 29.51
N GLN A 53 31.10 -8.41 30.07
CA GLN A 53 29.85 -7.80 29.66
C GLN A 53 29.99 -7.24 28.24
N ASP A 54 31.02 -6.44 27.96
CA ASP A 54 31.30 -5.92 26.63
C ASP A 54 31.46 -7.02 25.57
N ALA A 55 32.04 -8.16 25.94
CA ALA A 55 32.17 -9.30 25.04
C ALA A 55 30.81 -9.97 24.73
N LYS A 56 29.90 -10.05 25.72
CA LYS A 56 28.53 -10.54 25.54
C LYS A 56 27.72 -9.57 24.70
N ASP A 57 27.75 -8.29 25.04
CA ASP A 57 26.98 -7.25 24.36
C ASP A 57 27.42 -7.16 22.89
N ARG A 58 28.73 -7.20 22.61
CA ARG A 58 29.23 -7.27 21.22
C ARG A 58 28.81 -8.54 20.49
N LYS A 59 28.68 -9.68 21.20
CA LYS A 59 28.21 -10.93 20.58
C LYS A 59 26.73 -10.85 20.24
N ASP A 60 25.94 -10.27 21.14
CA ASP A 60 24.49 -10.11 20.95
C ASP A 60 24.20 -9.06 19.87
N GLN A 61 24.96 -7.96 19.81
CA GLN A 61 24.95 -7.02 18.69
C GLN A 61 25.24 -7.72 17.35
N ARG A 62 26.33 -8.51 17.27
CA ARG A 62 26.65 -9.27 16.03
C ARG A 62 25.56 -10.26 15.63
N LYS A 63 24.87 -10.88 16.60
CA LYS A 63 23.74 -11.76 16.30
C LYS A 63 22.57 -10.94 15.75
N HIS A 64 22.22 -9.85 16.43
CA HIS A 64 21.15 -8.97 16.02
C HIS A 64 21.39 -8.38 14.62
N GLU A 65 22.60 -7.92 14.33
CA GLU A 65 22.98 -7.45 12.98
C GLU A 65 22.87 -8.55 11.93
N LYS A 66 23.28 -9.78 12.26
CA LYS A 66 23.10 -10.94 11.35
C LYS A 66 21.63 -11.26 11.13
N ASP A 67 20.81 -11.22 12.17
CA ASP A 67 19.37 -11.49 12.09
C ASP A 67 18.66 -10.41 11.28
N LEU A 68 19.02 -9.13 11.49
CA LEU A 68 18.53 -8.00 10.69
C LEU A 68 18.97 -8.12 9.23
N ALA A 69 20.23 -8.48 8.96
CA ALA A 69 20.72 -8.69 7.60
C ALA A 69 20.00 -9.86 6.92
N GLN A 70 19.80 -10.97 7.63
CA GLN A 70 19.03 -12.11 7.12
C GLN A 70 17.57 -11.75 6.88
N ALA A 71 16.93 -11.03 7.79
CA ALA A 71 15.57 -10.53 7.63
C ALA A 71 15.45 -9.57 6.44
N ALA A 72 16.42 -8.67 6.24
CA ALA A 72 16.47 -7.78 5.09
C ALA A 72 16.63 -8.57 3.78
N VAL A 73 17.52 -9.57 3.73
CA VAL A 73 17.68 -10.45 2.56
C VAL A 73 16.41 -11.25 2.30
N GLN A 74 15.75 -11.77 3.33
CA GLN A 74 14.48 -12.47 3.20
C GLN A 74 13.38 -11.55 2.70
N GLN A 75 13.26 -10.32 3.23
CA GLN A 75 12.32 -9.32 2.74
C GLN A 75 12.59 -8.94 1.29
N ILE A 76 13.86 -8.76 0.89
CA ILE A 76 14.21 -8.51 -0.52
C ILE A 76 13.85 -9.70 -1.40
N ARG A 77 14.10 -10.94 -0.93
CA ARG A 77 13.76 -12.19 -1.63
C ARG A 77 12.26 -12.43 -1.73
N GLU A 78 11.50 -11.96 -0.75
CA GLU A 78 10.04 -11.99 -0.77
C GLU A 78 9.46 -10.85 -1.60
N ARG A 79 10.09 -9.68 -1.61
CA ARG A 79 9.66 -8.50 -2.38
C ARG A 79 9.96 -8.66 -3.87
N SER A 80 11.07 -9.30 -4.23
CA SER A 80 11.26 -9.79 -5.59
C SER A 80 10.20 -10.85 -5.90
N PHE A 81 9.84 -11.03 -7.17
CA PHE A 81 8.85 -12.03 -7.61
C PHE A 81 9.33 -13.44 -7.28
N SER A 82 9.17 -13.85 -6.02
CA SER A 82 9.54 -15.16 -5.53
C SER A 82 8.71 -16.21 -6.26
N PRO A 83 9.31 -17.32 -6.72
CA PRO A 83 8.59 -18.40 -7.39
C PRO A 83 7.45 -18.95 -6.52
N ALA A 84 7.54 -18.86 -5.19
CA ALA A 84 6.47 -19.26 -4.29
C ALA A 84 5.26 -18.29 -4.34
N LYS A 85 5.51 -16.97 -4.44
CA LYS A 85 4.42 -15.99 -4.64
C LYS A 85 3.84 -16.13 -6.04
N ALA A 86 4.69 -16.29 -7.07
CA ALA A 86 4.24 -16.56 -8.44
C ALA A 86 3.39 -17.84 -8.51
N ALA A 87 3.78 -18.92 -7.82
CA ALA A 87 2.99 -20.15 -7.74
C ALA A 87 1.67 -19.96 -6.98
N LYS A 88 1.64 -19.18 -5.89
CA LYS A 88 0.40 -18.83 -5.17
C LYS A 88 -0.55 -18.00 -6.04
N TRP A 89 -0.03 -17.01 -6.75
CA TRP A 89 -0.80 -16.19 -7.69
C TRP A 89 -1.25 -17.00 -8.91
N ALA A 90 -0.40 -17.87 -9.45
CA ALA A 90 -0.74 -18.79 -10.54
C ALA A 90 -1.79 -19.81 -10.10
N GLY A 91 -1.72 -20.32 -8.87
CA GLY A 91 -2.73 -21.19 -8.28
C GLY A 91 -4.06 -20.46 -8.08
N ALA A 92 -4.02 -19.26 -7.51
CA ALA A 92 -5.20 -18.41 -7.34
C ALA A 92 -5.82 -18.03 -8.69
N LEU A 93 -5.01 -17.66 -9.68
CA LEU A 93 -5.44 -17.42 -11.05
C LEU A 93 -6.01 -18.69 -11.68
N ARG A 94 -5.41 -19.87 -11.49
CA ARG A 94 -5.93 -21.13 -12.05
C ARG A 94 -7.31 -21.50 -11.47
N VAL A 95 -7.54 -21.21 -10.20
CA VAL A 95 -8.84 -21.43 -9.53
C VAL A 95 -9.87 -20.36 -9.93
N ALA A 96 -9.45 -19.09 -10.02
CA ALA A 96 -10.34 -17.98 -10.34
C ALA A 96 -10.59 -17.83 -11.86
N ALA A 97 -9.68 -18.30 -12.71
CA ALA A 97 -9.70 -18.16 -14.16
C ALA A 97 -11.01 -18.64 -14.80
N PRO A 98 -11.56 -19.82 -14.45
CA PRO A 98 -12.82 -20.28 -15.02
C PRO A 98 -14.01 -19.35 -14.76
N VAL A 99 -13.96 -18.54 -13.70
CA VAL A 99 -15.02 -17.58 -13.33
C VAL A 99 -14.69 -16.18 -13.87
N VAL A 100 -13.46 -15.73 -13.68
CA VAL A 100 -13.02 -14.37 -14.04
C VAL A 100 -12.87 -14.20 -15.55
N ILE A 101 -12.34 -15.19 -16.29
CA ILE A 101 -12.17 -15.10 -17.74
C ILE A 101 -13.51 -14.88 -18.45
N PRO A 102 -14.59 -15.63 -18.18
CA PRO A 102 -15.90 -15.35 -18.76
C PRO A 102 -16.51 -14.01 -18.33
N LEU A 103 -16.17 -13.50 -17.14
CA LEU A 103 -16.64 -12.18 -16.68
C LEU A 103 -15.93 -11.04 -17.40
N ILE A 104 -14.61 -11.14 -17.59
CA ILE A 104 -13.85 -10.18 -18.40
C ILE A 104 -14.30 -10.27 -19.86
N TYR A 105 -14.50 -11.48 -20.40
CA TYR A 105 -15.05 -11.66 -21.74
C TYR A 105 -16.47 -11.05 -21.86
N ARG A 106 -17.32 -11.16 -20.84
CA ARG A 106 -18.61 -10.41 -20.77
C ARG A 106 -18.41 -8.90 -20.60
N ALA A 107 -17.36 -8.43 -19.95
CA ALA A 107 -17.14 -7.00 -19.76
C ALA A 107 -16.60 -6.33 -21.05
N VAL A 108 -15.71 -7.03 -21.74
CA VAL A 108 -15.06 -6.57 -22.98
C VAL A 108 -15.96 -6.82 -24.20
N ASN A 109 -16.61 -7.99 -24.28
CA ASN A 109 -17.45 -8.39 -25.43
C ASN A 109 -18.94 -8.50 -25.11
N GLY A 110 -19.34 -8.45 -23.83
CA GLY A 110 -20.72 -8.66 -23.41
C GLY A 110 -21.56 -7.40 -23.40
N ILE A 111 -21.49 -6.63 -24.48
CA ILE A 111 -22.63 -5.82 -24.89
C ILE A 111 -23.78 -6.74 -25.39
N GLU A 112 -23.49 -7.96 -25.87
CA GLU A 112 -24.52 -8.80 -26.53
C GLU A 112 -24.93 -10.10 -25.80
N GLY A 113 -24.13 -10.66 -24.90
CA GLY A 113 -24.37 -12.06 -24.49
C GLY A 113 -25.32 -12.32 -23.31
N ARG A 114 -25.45 -11.40 -22.34
CA ARG A 114 -25.97 -11.78 -21.01
C ARG A 114 -26.84 -10.74 -20.29
N SER A 115 -26.95 -9.53 -20.84
CA SER A 115 -28.12 -8.66 -20.59
C SER A 115 -29.38 -9.33 -21.18
N VAL A 116 -29.25 -10.02 -22.32
CA VAL A 116 -30.38 -10.59 -23.06
C VAL A 116 -31.10 -11.69 -22.28
N ALA A 117 -30.43 -12.65 -21.63
CA ALA A 117 -31.13 -13.77 -20.99
C ALA A 117 -31.92 -13.39 -19.70
N ASN A 118 -31.39 -12.48 -18.88
CA ASN A 118 -32.04 -12.08 -17.62
C ASN A 118 -32.95 -10.86 -17.78
N LYS A 119 -32.72 -10.00 -18.79
CA LYS A 119 -33.58 -8.86 -19.13
C LYS A 119 -34.73 -9.29 -20.06
N ALA A 120 -34.57 -10.33 -20.88
CA ALA A 120 -35.66 -10.93 -21.68
C ALA A 120 -36.71 -11.65 -20.82
N LYS A 121 -36.32 -12.29 -19.70
CA LYS A 121 -37.29 -12.89 -18.77
C LYS A 121 -38.13 -11.86 -18.00
N LYS A 122 -37.65 -10.62 -17.86
CA LYS A 122 -38.40 -9.54 -17.19
C LYS A 122 -39.23 -8.66 -18.15
N LEU A 123 -39.03 -8.78 -19.47
CA LEU A 123 -39.64 -7.88 -20.45
C LEU A 123 -40.30 -8.59 -21.65
N GLY A 124 -40.32 -9.93 -21.70
CA GLY A 124 -41.20 -10.68 -22.62
C GLY A 124 -40.95 -10.46 -24.12
N LEU A 125 -39.73 -10.12 -24.56
CA LEU A 125 -39.41 -9.87 -25.98
C LEU A 125 -38.08 -10.52 -26.41
N SER A 126 -38.02 -10.95 -27.68
CA SER A 126 -37.00 -11.86 -28.21
C SER A 126 -35.76 -11.15 -28.79
N ALA A 127 -34.63 -11.86 -28.75
CA ALA A 127 -33.31 -11.39 -29.21
C ALA A 127 -33.20 -11.18 -30.74
N GLN A 128 -34.27 -11.39 -31.52
CA GLN A 128 -34.22 -11.32 -32.98
C GLN A 128 -34.35 -9.89 -33.55
N ASP A 129 -34.65 -8.88 -32.74
CA ASP A 129 -34.80 -7.51 -33.24
C ASP A 129 -33.49 -6.72 -33.31
N LEU A 130 -32.45 -7.11 -32.56
CA LEU A 130 -31.18 -6.38 -32.52
C LEU A 130 -30.26 -6.69 -33.71
N SER A 131 -30.46 -7.82 -34.39
CA SER A 131 -29.77 -8.15 -35.65
C SER A 131 -30.27 -7.34 -36.84
N ARG A 132 -31.30 -6.49 -36.67
CA ARG A 132 -31.89 -5.68 -37.74
C ARG A 132 -31.15 -4.36 -37.99
N PHE A 133 -30.30 -3.92 -37.06
CA PHE A 133 -29.56 -2.65 -37.16
C PHE A 133 -28.06 -2.91 -37.38
N ARG A 134 -27.56 -2.62 -38.58
CA ARG A 134 -26.14 -2.74 -38.97
C ARG A 134 -25.62 -1.35 -39.39
N GLY A 135 -24.46 -0.93 -38.86
CA GLY A 135 -23.83 0.37 -39.18
C GLY A 135 -23.21 1.07 -37.95
N ASP A 136 -22.37 2.09 -38.17
CA ASP A 136 -21.76 2.91 -37.11
C ASP A 136 -22.81 3.60 -36.20
N GLY A 137 -24.04 3.79 -36.68
CA GLY A 137 -25.16 4.35 -35.93
C GLY A 137 -26.03 3.32 -35.19
N ALA A 138 -25.75 2.01 -35.28
CA ALA A 138 -26.58 0.95 -34.70
C ALA A 138 -26.84 1.10 -33.18
N PRO A 139 -25.85 1.47 -32.35
CA PRO A 139 -26.10 1.72 -30.93
C PRO A 139 -27.10 2.85 -30.69
N LEU A 140 -27.06 3.90 -31.52
CA LEU A 140 -27.93 5.05 -31.38
C LEU A 140 -29.36 4.73 -31.85
N LYS A 141 -29.53 3.97 -32.95
CA LYS A 141 -30.84 3.47 -33.41
C LYS A 141 -31.52 2.61 -32.33
N ALA A 142 -30.76 1.72 -31.68
CA ALA A 142 -31.30 0.92 -30.57
C ALA A 142 -31.75 1.79 -29.38
N ARG A 143 -31.04 2.90 -29.08
CA ARG A 143 -31.48 3.84 -28.05
C ARG A 143 -32.76 4.58 -28.44
N VAL A 144 -32.92 4.99 -29.71
CA VAL A 144 -34.17 5.60 -30.21
C VAL A 144 -35.35 4.66 -29.95
N GLU A 145 -35.23 3.37 -30.26
CA GLU A 145 -36.30 2.40 -30.00
C GLU A 145 -36.61 2.26 -28.50
N ASN A 146 -35.60 2.29 -27.64
CA ASN A 146 -35.83 2.27 -26.19
C ASN A 146 -36.56 3.53 -25.69
N VAL A 147 -36.23 4.71 -26.23
CA VAL A 147 -36.91 5.96 -25.89
C VAL A 147 -38.34 5.95 -26.43
N ARG A 148 -38.58 5.37 -27.61
CA ARG A 148 -39.91 5.15 -28.18
C ARG A 148 -40.80 4.29 -27.29
N VAL A 149 -40.24 3.26 -26.67
CA VAL A 149 -40.96 2.43 -25.69
C VAL A 149 -41.32 3.23 -24.45
N GLN A 150 -40.38 4.02 -23.90
CA GLN A 150 -40.62 4.86 -22.73
C GLN A 150 -41.67 5.96 -22.98
N ALA A 151 -41.69 6.51 -24.20
CA ALA A 151 -42.65 7.54 -24.59
C ALA A 151 -44.11 7.05 -24.57
N LYS A 152 -44.36 5.73 -24.61
CA LYS A 152 -45.73 5.17 -24.54
C LYS A 152 -46.40 5.43 -23.20
N ASP A 153 -45.62 5.60 -22.13
CA ASP A 153 -46.14 5.85 -20.79
C ASP A 153 -46.48 7.34 -20.57
N ALA A 154 -46.16 8.21 -21.52
CA ALA A 154 -46.47 9.64 -21.47
C ALA A 154 -47.84 9.94 -22.12
N PRO A 155 -48.45 11.12 -21.85
CA PRO A 155 -49.74 11.51 -22.45
C PRO A 155 -49.76 11.41 -23.98
N SER A 156 -50.85 10.90 -24.54
CA SER A 156 -50.95 10.50 -25.96
C SER A 156 -50.65 11.61 -26.98
N GLY A 157 -50.88 12.88 -26.64
CA GLY A 157 -50.47 14.02 -27.46
C GLY A 157 -48.96 14.20 -27.53
N PHE A 158 -48.29 14.10 -26.38
CA PHE A 158 -46.85 14.21 -26.24
C PHE A 158 -46.13 12.99 -26.82
N ALA A 159 -46.63 11.78 -26.55
CA ALA A 159 -46.09 10.55 -27.11
C ALA A 159 -46.07 10.57 -28.66
N ARG A 160 -47.13 11.12 -29.28
CA ARG A 160 -47.19 11.30 -30.74
C ARG A 160 -46.13 12.28 -31.26
N ASP A 161 -45.89 13.37 -30.55
CA ASP A 161 -44.88 14.36 -30.93
C ASP A 161 -43.46 13.79 -30.82
N VAL A 162 -43.16 13.13 -29.70
CA VAL A 162 -41.88 12.43 -29.47
C VAL A 162 -41.63 11.38 -30.56
N ASN A 163 -42.64 10.58 -30.92
CA ASN A 163 -42.47 9.57 -31.97
C ASN A 163 -42.10 10.18 -33.32
N LYS A 164 -42.73 11.30 -33.70
CA LYS A 164 -42.36 12.04 -34.93
C LYS A 164 -40.92 12.54 -34.87
N ARG A 165 -40.48 13.10 -33.73
CA ARG A 165 -39.10 13.56 -33.52
C ARG A 165 -38.10 12.40 -33.59
N LEU A 166 -38.44 11.24 -33.03
CA LEU A 166 -37.62 10.03 -33.10
C LEU A 166 -37.51 9.49 -34.53
N ASP A 167 -38.57 9.55 -35.35
CA ASP A 167 -38.51 9.18 -36.78
C ASP A 167 -37.56 10.11 -37.55
N LEU A 168 -37.63 11.42 -37.29
CA LEU A 168 -36.69 12.40 -37.87
C LEU A 168 -35.25 12.11 -37.45
N LEU A 169 -35.04 11.76 -36.17
CA LEU A 169 -33.73 11.44 -35.64
C LEU A 169 -33.14 10.18 -36.29
N LEU A 170 -33.95 9.14 -36.55
CA LEU A 170 -33.51 7.94 -37.28
C LEU A 170 -33.04 8.28 -38.70
N ASN A 171 -33.80 9.11 -39.42
CA ASN A 171 -33.43 9.56 -40.76
C ASN A 171 -32.11 10.36 -40.76
N ASN A 172 -31.88 11.17 -39.71
CA ASN A 172 -30.64 11.92 -39.54
C ASN A 172 -29.44 11.00 -39.26
N ILE A 173 -29.62 9.95 -38.45
CA ILE A 173 -28.59 8.94 -38.17
C ILE A 173 -28.22 8.19 -39.45
N GLU A 174 -29.20 7.81 -40.26
CA GLU A 174 -28.97 7.16 -41.55
C GLU A 174 -28.26 8.05 -42.57
N SER A 175 -28.61 9.34 -42.57
CA SER A 175 -27.91 10.32 -43.39
C SER A 175 -26.46 10.53 -42.92
N ALA A 176 -26.21 10.50 -41.61
CA ALA A 176 -24.88 10.63 -41.03
C ALA A 176 -23.96 9.45 -41.40
N GLU A 177 -24.49 8.23 -41.57
CA GLU A 177 -23.72 7.06 -42.00
C GLU A 177 -23.10 7.24 -43.39
N LYS A 178 -23.72 8.07 -44.25
CA LYS A 178 -23.21 8.40 -45.59
C LYS A 178 -22.18 9.54 -45.59
N MET A 179 -21.92 10.18 -44.44
CA MET A 179 -20.98 11.30 -44.32
C MET A 179 -19.53 10.84 -44.09
N PRO A 180 -18.52 11.66 -44.45
CA PRO A 180 -17.13 11.44 -44.07
C PRO A 180 -16.96 11.33 -42.55
N LYS A 181 -16.00 10.50 -42.10
CA LYS A 181 -15.85 10.10 -40.68
C LYS A 181 -15.91 11.25 -39.67
N GLN A 182 -15.26 12.39 -39.94
CA GLN A 182 -15.29 13.55 -39.04
C GLN A 182 -16.67 14.21 -38.95
N GLN A 183 -17.38 14.32 -40.07
CA GLN A 183 -18.74 14.88 -40.11
C GLN A 183 -19.75 13.89 -39.52
N ARG A 184 -19.59 12.58 -39.82
CA ARG A 184 -20.39 11.50 -39.24
C ARG A 184 -20.33 11.50 -37.72
N ASN A 185 -19.13 11.55 -37.13
CA ASN A 185 -18.97 11.56 -35.66
C ASN A 185 -19.64 12.79 -35.03
N ARG A 186 -19.53 13.97 -35.67
CA ARG A 186 -20.19 15.19 -35.20
C ARG A 186 -21.71 15.08 -35.27
N ALA A 187 -22.25 14.54 -36.37
CA ALA A 187 -23.68 14.33 -36.56
C ALA A 187 -24.24 13.31 -35.56
N LEU A 188 -23.55 12.17 -35.35
CA LEU A 188 -23.94 11.16 -34.37
C LEU A 188 -23.86 11.69 -32.93
N SER A 189 -22.85 12.51 -32.60
CA SER A 189 -22.74 13.14 -31.29
C SER A 189 -23.90 14.11 -31.02
N LYS A 190 -24.28 14.93 -32.01
CA LYS A 190 -25.45 15.82 -31.91
C LYS A 190 -26.74 15.03 -31.74
N ALA A 191 -26.92 13.97 -32.53
CA ALA A 191 -28.09 13.10 -32.45
C ALA A 191 -28.19 12.38 -31.08
N SER A 192 -27.05 12.02 -30.46
CA SER A 192 -27.04 11.51 -29.09
C SER A 192 -27.51 12.55 -28.08
N ALA A 193 -27.00 13.78 -28.15
CA ALA A 193 -27.38 14.84 -27.22
C ALA A 193 -28.86 15.21 -27.34
N GLU A 194 -29.40 15.22 -28.56
CA GLU A 194 -30.83 15.44 -28.81
C GLU A 194 -31.70 14.31 -28.21
N LEU A 195 -31.24 13.06 -28.33
CA LEU A 195 -31.91 11.91 -27.72
C LEU A 195 -31.90 11.98 -26.19
N ASP A 196 -30.79 12.43 -25.59
CA ASP A 196 -30.66 12.61 -24.14
C ASP A 196 -31.62 13.70 -23.63
N ALA A 197 -31.74 14.81 -24.36
CA ALA A 197 -32.69 15.88 -24.05
C ALA A 197 -34.15 15.39 -24.12
N MET A 198 -34.52 14.67 -25.19
CA MET A 198 -35.86 14.08 -25.32
C MET A 198 -36.16 13.08 -24.20
N GLN A 199 -35.18 12.25 -23.82
CA GLN A 199 -35.34 11.31 -22.73
C GLN A 199 -35.61 12.05 -21.39
N SER A 200 -34.92 13.16 -21.14
CA SER A 200 -35.19 14.01 -19.97
C SER A 200 -36.58 14.63 -20.01
N GLU A 201 -37.04 15.12 -21.17
CA GLU A 201 -38.40 15.65 -21.35
C GLU A 201 -39.47 14.58 -21.06
N ILE A 202 -39.27 13.36 -21.55
CA ILE A 202 -40.17 12.22 -21.31
C ILE A 202 -40.22 11.89 -19.82
N HIS A 203 -39.07 11.80 -19.15
CA HIS A 203 -39.02 11.53 -17.71
C HIS A 203 -39.76 12.60 -16.90
N HIS A 204 -39.56 13.88 -17.23
CA HIS A 204 -40.28 14.98 -16.59
C HIS A 204 -41.79 14.89 -16.84
N LYS A 205 -42.21 14.47 -18.04
CA LYS A 205 -43.63 14.37 -18.41
C LYS A 205 -44.34 13.14 -17.86
N ILE A 206 -43.61 12.09 -17.51
CA ILE A 206 -44.15 10.89 -16.83
C ILE A 206 -44.22 11.11 -15.31
N ALA A 207 -43.31 11.90 -14.73
CA ALA A 207 -43.26 12.17 -13.30
C ALA A 207 -44.30 13.19 -12.80
N HIS A 208 -44.96 13.91 -13.70
CA HIS A 208 -45.96 14.95 -13.43
C HIS A 208 -47.25 14.70 -14.21
#